data_AF-A0A6B1HEB3-F1
#
_entry.id   AF-A0A6B1HEB3-F1
#
_cell.length_a   1.000
_cell.length_b   1.000
_cell.length_c   1.000
_cell.angle_alpha   90.00
_cell.angle_beta   90.00
_cell.angle_gamma   90.00
#
_symmetry.space_group_name_H-M   'P 1'
#
loop_
_entity.id
_entity.type
_entity.pdbx_description
1 polymer ?
#
loop_
_entity_poly.entity_id
_entity_poly.type
_entity_poly.pdbx_seq_one_letter_code
_entity_poly.pdbx_strand_id
1 'polypeptide(L)'
;MARSLCDKPEALTGAEFRFLRRELDFSQKMMGELLGRGARQIRNMETGEDRIKEPYNHLVRLIYMESIDPKSSYIDLFNRLRSLDIEWHNELRMTKHRDWSTQYAA
;
A
#
# COMPACT_ATOMS: atom_id res chain seq x y z
N MET A 1 -7.18 -7.17 -15.79
CA MET A 1 -8.11 -6.47 -14.87
C MET A 1 -7.46 -5.26 -14.20
N ALA A 2 -6.24 -5.38 -13.65
CA ALA A 2 -5.54 -4.25 -13.04
C ALA A 2 -5.04 -3.19 -14.04
N ARG A 3 -4.48 -3.61 -15.20
CA ARG A 3 -4.05 -2.69 -16.27
C ARG A 3 -5.18 -1.76 -16.76
N SER A 4 -6.39 -2.27 -16.93
CA SER A 4 -7.54 -1.46 -17.34
C SER A 4 -7.94 -0.39 -16.32
N LEU A 5 -7.61 -0.55 -15.03
CA LEU A 5 -7.80 0.50 -14.02
C LEU A 5 -6.76 1.62 -14.13
N CYS A 6 -5.59 1.33 -14.71
CA CYS A 6 -4.55 2.31 -14.99
C CYS A 6 -4.87 3.13 -16.24
N ASP A 7 -5.50 2.50 -17.23
CA ASP A 7 -5.82 3.12 -18.52
C ASP A 7 -7.17 3.86 -18.52
N LYS A 8 -8.04 3.66 -17.52
CA LYS A 8 -9.36 4.30 -17.49
C LYS A 8 -9.26 5.83 -17.29
N PRO A 9 -10.17 6.61 -17.91
CA PRO A 9 -10.14 8.07 -17.81
C PRO A 9 -10.66 8.59 -16.46
N GLU A 10 -11.52 7.85 -15.76
CA GLU A 10 -12.07 8.29 -14.48
C GLU A 10 -11.06 8.16 -13.34
N ALA A 11 -11.24 8.98 -12.30
CA ALA A 11 -10.53 8.78 -11.04
C ALA A 11 -10.80 7.39 -10.46
N LEU A 12 -9.82 6.84 -9.74
CA LEU A 12 -10.01 5.61 -8.99
C LEU A 12 -11.04 5.85 -7.87
N THR A 13 -11.93 4.88 -7.71
CA THR A 13 -12.72 4.71 -6.50
C THR A 13 -11.82 4.20 -5.38
N GLY A 14 -12.26 4.32 -4.12
CA GLY A 14 -11.53 3.76 -2.98
C GLY A 14 -11.29 2.26 -3.10
N ALA A 15 -12.25 1.52 -3.67
CA ALA A 15 -12.13 0.09 -3.90
C ALA A 15 -11.07 -0.25 -4.96
N GLU A 16 -11.01 0.49 -6.07
CA GLU A 16 -10.00 0.31 -7.12
C GLU A 16 -8.60 0.69 -6.62
N PHE A 17 -8.49 1.75 -5.83
CA PHE A 17 -7.23 2.13 -5.18
C PHE A 17 -6.74 1.03 -4.23
N ARG A 18 -7.64 0.50 -3.38
CA ARG A 18 -7.33 -0.63 -2.49
C ARG A 18 -6.87 -1.85 -3.30
N PHE A 19 -7.55 -2.12 -4.41
CA PHE A 19 -7.22 -3.24 -5.28
C PHE A 19 -5.79 -3.10 -5.82
N LEU A 20 -5.43 -1.97 -6.44
CA LEU A 20 -4.07 -1.74 -6.94
C LEU A 20 -3.00 -1.82 -5.85
N ARG A 21 -3.27 -1.28 -4.65
CA ARG A 21 -2.33 -1.39 -3.52
C ARG A 21 -2.09 -2.85 -3.13
N ARG A 22 -3.14 -3.69 -3.13
CA ARG A 22 -3.00 -5.11 -2.78
C ARG A 22 -2.27 -5.90 -3.86
N GLU A 23 -2.45 -5.55 -5.13
CA GLU A 23 -1.67 -6.15 -6.23
C GLU A 23 -0.17 -5.85 -6.10
N LEU A 24 0.19 -4.69 -5.55
CA LEU A 24 1.58 -4.33 -5.21
C LEU A 24 2.12 -5.09 -3.98
N ASP A 25 1.23 -5.73 -3.22
CA ASP A 25 1.49 -6.32 -1.90
C ASP A 25 2.03 -5.30 -0.89
N PHE A 26 1.49 -4.08 -0.93
CA PHE A 26 1.83 -3.02 0.02
C PHE A 26 0.76 -2.87 1.09
N SER A 27 1.20 -2.67 2.33
CA SER A 27 0.32 -2.27 3.43
C SER A 27 -0.17 -0.84 3.28
N GLN A 28 -1.20 -0.46 4.07
CA GLN A 28 -1.66 0.93 4.13
C GLN A 28 -0.57 1.88 4.64
N LYS A 29 0.37 1.38 5.47
CA LYS A 29 1.51 2.15 5.96
C LYS A 29 2.51 2.41 4.83
N MET A 30 2.95 1.37 4.13
CA MET A 30 3.90 1.48 3.01
C MET A 30 3.37 2.38 1.89
N MET A 31 2.11 2.17 1.48
CA MET A 31 1.47 3.08 0.50
C MET A 31 1.37 4.51 1.03
N GLY A 32 1.13 4.69 2.32
CA GLY A 32 1.14 5.99 2.97
C GLY A 32 2.51 6.67 2.83
N GLU A 33 3.58 5.98 3.20
CA GLU A 33 4.95 6.49 3.09
C GLU A 33 5.31 6.88 1.65
N LEU A 34 4.98 6.03 0.66
CA LEU A 34 5.19 6.33 -0.76
C LEU A 34 4.43 7.57 -1.25
N LEU A 35 3.24 7.84 -0.71
CA LEU A 35 2.42 8.99 -1.09
C LEU A 35 2.62 10.22 -0.17
N GLY A 36 3.51 10.13 0.83
CA GLY A 36 3.71 11.19 1.83
C GLY A 36 2.48 11.41 2.72
N ARG A 37 1.80 10.33 3.10
CA ARG A 37 0.54 10.30 3.85
C ARG A 37 0.56 9.29 4.99
N GLY A 38 -0.31 9.47 5.98
CA GLY A 38 -0.47 8.50 7.06
C GLY A 38 -1.34 7.31 6.65
N ALA A 39 -1.12 6.14 7.25
CA ALA A 39 -1.91 4.92 7.00
C ALA A 39 -3.43 5.14 7.18
N ARG A 40 -3.84 5.99 8.14
CA ARG A 40 -5.24 6.37 8.34
C ARG A 40 -5.82 7.11 7.13
N GLN A 41 -5.05 7.97 6.48
CA GLN A 41 -5.50 8.69 5.28
C GLN A 41 -5.66 7.74 4.10
N ILE A 42 -4.74 6.76 3.96
CA ILE A 42 -4.89 5.68 2.97
C ILE A 42 -6.17 4.88 3.23
N ARG A 43 -6.44 4.51 4.48
CA ARG A 43 -7.67 3.80 4.85
C ARG A 43 -8.92 4.60 4.48
N ASN A 44 -8.95 5.91 4.79
CA ASN A 44 -10.08 6.77 4.46
C ASN A 44 -10.30 6.90 2.95
N MET A 45 -9.23 6.99 2.17
CA MET A 45 -9.31 6.97 0.71
C MET A 45 -9.92 5.66 0.19
N GLU A 46 -9.53 4.52 0.78
CA GLU A 46 -10.05 3.21 0.37
C GLU A 46 -11.50 2.96 0.77
N THR A 47 -11.97 3.55 1.87
CA THR A 47 -13.37 3.46 2.30
C THR A 47 -14.27 4.48 1.60
N GLY A 48 -13.68 5.45 0.88
CA GLY A 48 -14.40 6.54 0.24
C GLY A 48 -14.75 7.69 1.19
N GLU A 49 -14.26 7.66 2.43
CA GLU A 49 -14.37 8.78 3.38
C GLU A 49 -13.60 10.00 2.88
N ASP A 50 -12.43 9.78 2.26
CA ASP A 50 -11.62 10.83 1.63
C ASP A 50 -11.57 10.63 0.12
N ARG A 51 -11.77 11.71 -0.65
CA ARG A 51 -11.57 11.67 -2.10
C ARG A 51 -10.09 11.45 -2.43
N ILE A 52 -9.83 10.53 -3.35
CA ILE A 52 -8.49 10.34 -3.92
C ILE A 52 -8.18 11.53 -4.83
N LYS A 53 -7.21 12.35 -4.44
CA LYS A 53 -6.74 13.50 -5.24
C LYS A 53 -5.96 13.03 -6.46
N GLU A 54 -5.99 13.81 -7.54
CA GLU A 54 -5.34 13.47 -8.82
C GLU A 54 -3.88 13.02 -8.71
N PRO A 55 -3.00 13.66 -7.90
CA PRO A 55 -1.64 13.17 -7.74
C PRO A 55 -1.56 11.73 -7.25
N TYR A 56 -2.45 11.31 -6.35
CA TYR A 56 -2.47 9.94 -5.83
C TYR A 56 -3.06 8.96 -6.84
N ASN A 57 -4.07 9.37 -7.60
CA ASN A 57 -4.58 8.62 -8.74
C ASN A 57 -3.46 8.32 -9.75
N HIS A 58 -2.63 9.31 -10.05
CA HIS A 58 -1.53 9.15 -11.00
C HIS A 58 -0.41 8.29 -10.43
N LEU A 59 0.06 8.58 -9.21
CA LEU A 59 1.18 7.86 -8.59
C LEU A 59 0.90 6.37 -8.39
N VAL A 60 -0.28 6.00 -7.88
CA VAL A 60 -0.59 4.57 -7.65
C VAL A 60 -0.63 3.77 -8.96
N ARG A 61 -1.11 4.39 -10.04
CA ARG A 61 -1.12 3.78 -11.38
C ARG A 61 0.28 3.66 -11.96
N LEU A 62 1.08 4.71 -11.85
CA LEU A 62 2.48 4.69 -12.29
C LEU A 62 3.27 3.61 -11.57
N ILE A 63 3.18 3.54 -10.24
CA ILE A 63 3.85 2.53 -9.42
C ILE A 63 3.41 1.13 -9.84
N TYR A 64 2.10 0.92 -10.03
CA TYR A 64 1.59 -0.36 -10.50
C TYR A 64 2.16 -0.74 -11.87
N MET A 65 2.10 0.17 -12.85
CA MET A 65 2.60 -0.08 -14.20
C MET A 65 4.09 -0.39 -14.24
N GLU A 66 4.90 0.35 -13.48
CA GLU A 66 6.33 0.09 -13.34
C GLU A 66 6.60 -1.27 -12.66
N SER A 67 5.78 -1.65 -11.66
CA SER A 67 5.97 -2.93 -10.95
C SER A 67 5.71 -4.17 -11.81
N ILE A 68 4.93 -4.04 -12.89
CA ILE A 68 4.58 -5.15 -13.78
C ILE A 68 5.32 -5.12 -15.11
N ASP A 69 6.05 -4.06 -15.42
CA ASP A 69 6.87 -3.98 -16.63
C ASP A 69 8.18 -4.74 -16.41
N PRO A 70 8.44 -5.86 -17.11
CA PRO A 70 9.67 -6.64 -16.96
C PRO A 70 10.94 -5.88 -17.33
N LYS A 71 10.81 -4.73 -18.02
CA LYS A 71 11.93 -3.86 -18.41
C LYS A 71 12.12 -2.69 -17.45
N SER A 72 11.26 -2.53 -16.45
CA SER A 72 11.38 -1.43 -15.50
C SER A 72 12.67 -1.56 -14.70
N SER A 73 13.44 -0.48 -14.63
CA SER A 73 14.60 -0.37 -13.74
C SER A 73 14.23 -0.33 -12.26
N TYR A 74 12.94 -0.26 -11.93
CA TYR A 74 12.44 -0.10 -10.56
C TYR A 74 11.93 -1.40 -9.93
N ILE A 75 11.95 -2.53 -10.66
CA ILE A 75 11.48 -3.84 -10.15
C ILE A 75 12.19 -4.19 -8.83
N ASP A 76 13.52 -4.06 -8.79
CA ASP A 76 14.31 -4.39 -7.59
C ASP A 76 13.99 -3.47 -6.41
N LEU A 77 13.70 -2.19 -6.67
CA LEU A 77 13.26 -1.25 -5.65
C LEU A 77 11.91 -1.68 -5.07
N PHE A 78 10.93 -2.02 -5.91
CA PHE A 78 9.61 -2.44 -5.42
C PHE A 78 9.69 -3.76 -4.65
N ASN A 79 10.50 -4.71 -5.11
CA ASN A 79 10.75 -5.95 -4.38
C ASN A 79 11.35 -5.66 -3.01
N ARG A 80 12.33 -4.75 -2.92
CA ARG A 80 12.94 -4.35 -1.64
C ARG A 80 11.94 -3.67 -0.71
N LEU A 81 11.11 -2.77 -1.24
CA LEU A 81 10.06 -2.09 -0.46
C LEU A 81 9.05 -3.11 0.10
N ARG A 82 8.62 -4.08 -0.72
CA ARG A 82 7.74 -5.16 -0.27
C ARG A 82 8.39 -5.99 0.85
N SER A 83 9.65 -6.39 0.69
CA SER A 83 10.37 -7.14 1.73
C SER A 83 10.43 -6.37 3.06
N LEU A 84 10.74 -5.07 3.01
CA LEU A 84 10.77 -4.21 4.20
C LEU A 84 9.40 -4.06 4.86
N ASP A 85 8.33 -3.94 4.07
CA ASP A 85 6.96 -3.86 4.59
C ASP A 85 6.57 -5.15 5.33
N ILE A 86 6.86 -6.32 4.73
CA ILE A 86 6.61 -7.63 5.35
C ILE A 86 7.41 -7.78 6.65
N GLU A 87 8.70 -7.43 6.64
CA GLU A 87 9.58 -7.51 7.80
C GLU A 87 9.05 -6.66 8.96
N TRP A 88 8.70 -5.39 8.70
CA TRP A 88 8.11 -4.52 9.72
C TRP A 88 6.78 -5.05 10.27
N HIS A 89 5.89 -5.58 9.43
CA HIS A 89 4.63 -6.17 9.90
C HIS A 89 4.87 -7.40 10.78
N ASN A 90 5.87 -8.21 10.47
CA ASN A 90 6.21 -9.39 11.25
C ASN A 90 6.88 -9.04 12.58
N GLU A 91 7.82 -8.11 12.59
CA GLU A 91 8.48 -7.63 13.82
C GLU A 91 7.45 -7.03 14.80
N LEU A 92 6.57 -6.14 14.32
CA LEU A 92 5.52 -5.54 15.14
C LEU A 92 4.56 -6.59 15.74
N ARG A 93 4.25 -7.65 14.99
CA ARG A 93 3.45 -8.78 15.49
C ARG A 93 4.19 -9.57 16.58
N MET A 94 5.49 -9.80 16.42
CA MET A 94 6.29 -10.51 17.42
C MET A 94 6.42 -9.72 18.72
N THR A 95 6.67 -8.41 18.64
CA THR A 95 6.75 -7.54 19.83
C THR A 95 5.42 -7.50 20.57
N LYS A 96 4.30 -7.36 19.84
CA LYS A 96 2.96 -7.44 20.44
C LYS A 96 2.74 -8.79 21.13
N HIS A 97 3.14 -9.92 20.55
CA HIS A 97 2.97 -11.21 21.22
C HIS A 97 3.82 -11.33 22.50
N ARG A 98 4.99 -10.71 22.57
CA ARG A 98 5.80 -10.67 23.80
C ARG A 98 5.16 -9.80 24.89
N ASP A 99 4.64 -8.63 24.53
CA ASP A 99 4.06 -7.70 25.51
C ASP A 99 2.74 -8.20 26.11
N TRP A 100 1.94 -8.96 25.34
CA TRP A 100 0.68 -9.55 25.83
C TRP A 100 0.87 -10.82 26.66
N SER A 101 2.11 -11.34 26.78
CA SER A 101 2.44 -12.49 27.64
C SER A 101 2.90 -12.11 29.05
N THR A 102 3.08 -10.82 29.36
CA THR A 102 3.62 -10.35 30.64
C THR A 102 2.62 -9.58 31.52
N GLN A 103 1.32 -9.69 31.23
CA GLN A 103 0.27 -9.15 32.10
C GLN A 103 -0.77 -10.22 32.45
N TYR A 104 -0.36 -11.25 33.19
CA TYR A 104 -1.24 -11.94 34.12
C TYR A 104 -0.48 -12.28 35.41
N ALA A 105 -1.16 -12.03 36.53
CA ALA A 105 -0.86 -12.35 37.92
C ALA A 105 -0.03 -11.33 38.74
N ALA A 106 -0.73 -10.34 39.30
CA ALA A 106 -0.71 -10.08 40.74
C ALA A 106 -2.11 -9.60 41.17
#